data_AF-A0A9E3HYU2-F1
#
_entry.id   AF-A0A9E3HYU2-F1
#
_cell.length_a   1.000
_cell.length_b   1.000
_cell.length_c   1.000
_cell.angle_alpha   90.00
_cell.angle_beta   90.00
_cell.angle_gamma   90.00
#
_symmetry.space_group_name_H-M   'P 1'
#
loop_
_entity.id
_entity.type
_entity.pdbx_description
1 polymer ?
#
loop_
_entity_poly.entity_id
_entity_poly.type
_entity_poly.pdbx_seq_one_letter_code
_entity_poly.pdbx_strand_id
1 'polypeptide(L)'
;MNTFWLKIVGIAVAVLGVIILIGVLSSSEPEPEPIQQEKGFSDQVEADRKKFLTRPQAVDPAQQSAQTTQQADSNKPVNTIVQTPPPPEPVTLYFSQLSEIDEIEAERFLNVAVPGRSIGRLPMTGYKLMMVDNCRRIIRRWPESWYAYRAKQMLADLPRRFWSRYKVTEEEVDTTMYTKPRKDTKPFTFKESR
;
A
#
# COMPACT_ATOMS: atom_id res chain seq x y z
N MET A 1 24.24 35.92 -51.89
CA MET A 1 23.99 35.16 -50.64
C MET A 1 22.53 35.26 -50.15
N ASN A 2 21.52 35.50 -51.01
CA ASN A 2 20.14 35.82 -50.55
C ASN A 2 19.05 34.83 -50.99
N THR A 3 19.34 33.86 -51.85
CA THR A 3 18.36 32.89 -52.36
C THR A 3 18.35 31.57 -51.58
N PHE A 4 19.37 31.32 -50.76
CA PHE A 4 19.49 30.08 -49.99
C PHE A 4 18.60 30.09 -48.73
N TRP A 5 18.57 31.21 -48.01
CA TRP A 5 17.70 31.40 -46.85
C TRP A 5 16.20 31.43 -47.22
N LEU A 6 15.85 32.03 -48.36
CA LEU A 6 14.45 32.11 -48.82
C LEU A 6 13.86 30.71 -49.12
N LYS A 7 14.67 29.79 -49.65
CA LYS A 7 14.26 28.40 -49.90
C LYS A 7 14.01 27.62 -48.61
N ILE A 8 14.84 27.82 -47.59
CA ILE A 8 14.70 27.16 -46.28
C ILE A 8 13.42 27.64 -45.57
N VAL A 9 13.16 28.94 -45.59
CA VAL A 9 11.93 29.51 -45.02
C VAL A 9 10.69 29.01 -45.77
N GLY A 10 10.74 28.95 -47.11
CA GLY A 10 9.64 28.41 -47.91
C GLY A 10 9.33 26.94 -47.61
N ILE A 11 10.36 26.10 -47.43
CA ILE A 11 10.18 24.69 -47.08
C ILE A 11 9.61 24.52 -45.67
N ALA A 12 10.07 25.32 -44.70
CA ALA A 12 9.57 25.24 -43.32
C ALA A 12 8.07 25.56 -43.22
N VAL A 13 7.60 26.59 -43.93
CA VAL A 13 6.18 26.97 -43.96
C VAL A 13 5.34 25.90 -44.65
N ALA A 14 5.84 25.29 -45.72
CA ALA A 14 5.15 24.20 -46.41
C ALA A 14 4.98 22.95 -45.52
N VAL A 15 6.03 22.57 -44.77
CA VAL A 15 5.97 21.44 -43.83
C VAL A 15 4.97 21.72 -42.71
N LEU A 16 4.96 22.93 -42.16
CA LEU A 16 4.01 23.32 -41.13
C LEU A 16 2.55 23.27 -41.65
N GLY A 17 2.34 23.74 -42.88
CA GLY A 17 1.04 23.67 -43.55
C GLY A 17 0.55 22.23 -43.73
N VAL A 18 1.43 21.31 -44.11
CA VAL A 18 1.09 19.88 -44.26
C VAL A 18 0.76 19.23 -42.91
N ILE A 19 1.48 19.54 -41.83
CA ILE A 19 1.18 19.02 -40.49
C ILE A 19 -0.20 19.48 -40.02
N ILE A 20 -0.54 20.76 -40.21
CA ILE A 20 -1.85 21.31 -39.85
C ILE A 20 -2.94 20.67 -40.71
N LEU A 21 -2.70 20.47 -42.01
CA LEU A 21 -3.68 19.82 -42.90
C LEU A 21 -3.94 18.36 -42.50
N ILE A 22 -2.91 17.60 -42.11
CA ILE A 22 -3.07 16.23 -41.61
C ILE A 22 -3.81 16.20 -40.25
N GLY A 23 -3.53 17.16 -39.36
CA GLY A 23 -4.23 17.29 -38.08
C GLY A 23 -5.71 17.65 -38.21
N VAL A 24 -6.07 18.49 -39.18
CA VAL A 24 -7.46 18.90 -39.44
C VAL A 24 -8.23 17.81 -40.19
N LEU A 25 -7.61 17.09 -41.14
CA LEU A 25 -8.27 15.97 -41.81
C LEU A 25 -8.41 14.71 -40.93
N SER A 26 -7.54 14.51 -39.94
CA SER A 26 -7.62 13.39 -39.00
C SER A 26 -8.52 13.66 -37.77
N SER A 27 -9.13 14.85 -37.65
CA SER A 27 -10.07 15.18 -36.56
C SER A 27 -11.53 14.81 -36.85
N SER A 28 -11.77 13.90 -37.81
CA SER A 28 -13.11 13.42 -38.17
C SER A 28 -13.29 11.95 -37.76
N GLU A 29 -13.13 11.62 -36.47
CA GLU A 29 -13.59 10.36 -35.88
C GLU A 29 -13.94 10.58 -34.39
N PRO A 30 -14.87 9.77 -33.85
CA PRO A 30 -15.92 10.21 -32.96
C PRO A 30 -15.39 10.59 -31.57
N GLU A 31 -16.13 11.50 -30.95
CA GLU A 31 -16.08 11.82 -29.53
C GLU A 31 -15.85 10.54 -28.72
N PRO A 32 -14.72 10.42 -27.98
CA PRO A 32 -14.47 9.24 -27.20
C PRO A 32 -15.53 9.19 -26.11
N GLU A 33 -16.41 8.19 -26.17
CA GLU A 33 -17.29 7.84 -25.07
C GLU A 33 -16.45 7.85 -23.78
N PRO A 34 -16.94 8.45 -22.68
CA PRO A 34 -16.17 8.59 -21.46
C PRO A 34 -15.73 7.20 -21.04
N ILE A 35 -14.42 6.93 -21.15
CA ILE A 35 -13.80 5.70 -20.69
C ILE A 35 -14.23 5.58 -19.23
N GLN A 36 -15.16 4.65 -18.97
CA GLN A 36 -15.48 4.23 -17.64
C GLN A 36 -14.13 3.83 -17.03
N GLN A 37 -13.67 4.58 -16.03
CA GLN A 37 -12.44 4.27 -15.32
C GLN A 37 -12.64 2.90 -14.66
N GLU A 38 -12.29 1.84 -15.39
CA GLU A 38 -12.03 0.53 -14.80
C GLU A 38 -11.10 0.78 -13.63
N LYS A 39 -11.45 0.27 -12.43
CA LYS A 39 -10.61 0.40 -11.23
C LYS A 39 -9.17 0.06 -11.55
N GLY A 40 -8.38 1.10 -11.82
CA GLY A 40 -7.14 0.96 -12.58
C GLY A 40 -6.04 0.48 -11.66
N PHE A 41 -4.91 0.11 -12.24
CA PHE A 41 -3.67 -0.12 -11.48
C PHE A 41 -3.40 1.01 -10.47
N SER A 42 -3.72 2.27 -10.80
CA SER A 42 -3.63 3.43 -9.91
C SER A 42 -4.48 3.29 -8.64
N ASP A 43 -5.73 2.85 -8.75
CA ASP A 43 -6.61 2.65 -7.58
C ASP A 43 -6.07 1.56 -6.66
N GLN A 44 -5.49 0.49 -7.22
CA GLN A 44 -4.85 -0.56 -6.44
C GLN A 44 -3.57 -0.07 -5.75
N VAL A 45 -2.77 0.76 -6.43
CA VAL A 45 -1.58 1.39 -5.84
C VAL A 45 -1.98 2.28 -4.67
N GLU A 46 -3.04 3.07 -4.83
CA GLU A 46 -3.56 3.93 -3.76
C GLU A 46 -4.13 3.11 -2.60
N ALA A 47 -4.89 2.05 -2.89
CA ALA A 47 -5.40 1.14 -1.85
C ALA A 47 -4.26 0.49 -1.08
N ASP A 48 -3.20 0.03 -1.77
CA ASP A 48 -2.02 -0.53 -1.12
C ASP A 48 -1.28 0.53 -0.30
N ARG A 49 -1.12 1.76 -0.79
CA ARG A 49 -0.54 2.85 -0.01
C ARG A 49 -1.34 3.14 1.25
N LYS A 50 -2.66 3.30 1.14
CA LYS A 50 -3.54 3.53 2.29
C LYS A 50 -3.48 2.36 3.27
N LYS A 51 -3.54 1.12 2.77
CA LYS A 51 -3.48 -0.07 3.63
C LYS A 51 -2.15 -0.14 4.38
N PHE A 52 -1.02 0.05 3.68
CA PHE A 52 0.31 -0.28 4.20
C PHE A 52 1.12 0.87 4.81
N LEU A 53 0.81 2.13 4.52
CA LEU A 53 1.51 3.28 5.09
C LEU A 53 0.77 3.92 6.26
N THR A 54 -0.49 3.53 6.53
CA THR A 54 -1.21 4.01 7.71
C THR A 54 -0.53 3.50 8.98
N ARG A 55 0.06 4.44 9.73
CA ARG A 55 0.75 4.17 10.99
C ARG A 55 -0.25 3.79 12.09
N PRO A 56 0.08 2.85 12.96
CA PRO A 56 -0.72 2.56 14.15
C PRO A 56 -0.68 3.74 15.13
N GLN A 57 -1.79 3.98 15.84
CA GLN A 57 -1.84 5.00 16.88
C GLN A 57 -1.41 4.40 18.22
N ALA A 58 -0.49 5.06 18.91
CA ALA A 58 -0.13 4.68 20.28
C ALA A 58 -1.35 4.85 21.19
N VAL A 59 -1.58 3.89 22.08
CA VAL A 59 -2.66 4.00 23.07
C VAL A 59 -2.14 4.85 24.23
N ASP A 60 -2.85 5.93 24.55
CA ASP A 60 -2.57 6.67 25.78
C ASP A 60 -2.92 5.79 26.98
N PRO A 61 -2.04 5.63 27.99
CA PRO A 61 -2.28 4.78 29.15
C PRO A 61 -3.52 5.18 29.98
N ALA A 62 -4.06 6.39 29.77
CA ALA A 62 -5.29 6.85 30.41
C ALA A 62 -6.57 6.18 29.86
N GLN A 63 -6.54 5.59 28.66
CA GLN A 63 -7.71 4.93 28.04
C GLN A 63 -7.80 3.43 28.37
N GLN A 64 -6.74 2.85 28.93
CA GLN A 64 -6.68 1.41 29.23
C GLN A 64 -7.54 1.01 30.44
N SER A 65 -7.95 1.97 31.27
CA SER A 65 -8.78 1.72 32.47
C SER A 65 -10.29 1.63 32.20
N ALA A 66 -10.76 1.84 30.97
CA ALA A 66 -12.19 1.93 30.66
C ALA A 66 -12.82 0.67 30.01
N GLN A 67 -12.04 -0.37 29.70
CA GLN A 67 -12.56 -1.53 28.94
C GLN A 67 -12.68 -2.86 29.71
N THR A 68 -12.47 -2.85 31.03
CA THR A 68 -12.55 -4.08 31.85
C THR A 68 -13.76 -4.11 32.79
N THR A 69 -14.96 -3.83 32.29
CA THR A 69 -16.20 -4.17 33.02
C THR A 69 -17.39 -4.22 32.08
N GLN A 70 -17.66 -5.39 31.51
CA GLN A 70 -19.04 -5.81 31.19
C GLN A 70 -19.07 -7.31 30.86
N GLN A 71 -19.15 -8.10 31.92
CA GLN A 71 -19.58 -9.49 31.86
C GLN A 71 -20.51 -9.70 33.06
N ALA A 72 -21.83 -9.68 32.83
CA ALA A 72 -22.84 -10.40 33.60
C ALA A 72 -24.29 -10.06 33.15
N ASP A 73 -24.92 -11.09 32.57
CA ASP A 73 -26.29 -11.57 32.83
C ASP A 73 -27.60 -10.96 32.28
N SER A 74 -28.49 -11.91 31.97
CA SER A 74 -29.97 -11.91 31.95
C SER A 74 -30.81 -11.54 30.71
N ASN A 75 -31.43 -12.61 30.17
CA ASN A 75 -32.82 -12.80 29.70
C ASN A 75 -33.39 -12.13 28.42
N LYS A 76 -33.93 -13.02 27.55
CA LYS A 76 -34.82 -12.94 26.35
C LYS A 76 -35.84 -11.76 26.24
N PRO A 77 -36.55 -11.53 25.09
CA PRO A 77 -36.53 -12.24 23.79
C PRO A 77 -36.38 -11.35 22.51
N VAL A 78 -36.10 -12.06 21.41
CA VAL A 78 -36.18 -11.73 19.97
C VAL A 78 -36.98 -10.48 19.56
N ASN A 79 -36.30 -9.54 18.89
CA ASN A 79 -36.89 -8.76 17.81
C ASN A 79 -35.82 -8.41 16.76
N THR A 80 -36.19 -8.54 15.49
CA THR A 80 -35.38 -8.44 14.27
C THR A 80 -34.42 -7.24 14.26
N ILE A 81 -33.11 -7.50 14.10
CA ILE A 81 -32.12 -6.46 13.82
C ILE A 81 -31.34 -6.87 12.57
N VAL A 82 -31.43 -6.02 11.55
CA VAL A 82 -30.53 -5.98 10.40
C VAL A 82 -29.09 -6.00 10.94
N GLN A 83 -28.33 -7.05 10.60
CA GLN A 83 -26.92 -7.17 10.99
C GLN A 83 -26.11 -6.06 10.32
N THR A 84 -26.00 -4.92 11.00
CA THR A 84 -24.84 -4.04 10.87
C THR A 84 -23.61 -4.89 11.21
N PRO A 85 -22.58 -4.97 10.34
CA PRO A 85 -21.37 -5.70 10.68
C PRO A 85 -20.79 -5.13 11.98
N PRO A 86 -20.34 -5.97 12.92
CA PRO A 86 -19.75 -5.51 14.18
C PRO A 86 -18.59 -4.56 13.86
N PRO A 87 -18.47 -3.44 14.59
CA PRO A 87 -17.34 -2.53 14.42
C PRO A 87 -16.03 -3.32 14.59
N PRO A 88 -15.02 -3.09 13.75
CA PRO A 88 -13.76 -3.83 13.84
C PRO A 88 -13.17 -3.59 15.23
N GLU A 89 -13.12 -4.65 16.04
CA GLU A 89 -12.52 -4.59 17.36
C GLU A 89 -11.07 -4.12 17.22
N PRO A 90 -10.64 -3.08 17.96
CA PRO A 90 -9.28 -2.58 17.85
C PRO A 90 -8.31 -3.64 18.39
N VAL A 91 -7.57 -4.28 17.47
CA VAL A 91 -6.53 -5.23 17.85
C VAL A 91 -5.39 -4.43 18.47
N THR A 92 -5.12 -4.68 19.75
CA THR A 92 -3.98 -4.09 20.46
C THR A 92 -2.72 -4.89 20.11
N LEU A 93 -1.73 -4.21 19.55
CA LEU A 93 -0.44 -4.78 19.16
C LEU A 93 0.67 -4.09 19.94
N TYR A 94 1.75 -4.82 20.23
CA TYR A 94 2.86 -4.32 21.01
C TYR A 94 4.09 -4.11 20.12
N PHE A 95 4.63 -2.89 20.09
CA PHE A 95 5.79 -2.53 19.26
C PHE A 95 6.85 -1.78 20.05
N SER A 96 8.11 -1.99 19.68
CA SER A 96 9.25 -1.21 20.17
C SER A 96 9.34 0.11 19.40
N GLN A 97 9.55 1.22 20.11
CA GLN A 97 9.81 2.52 19.46
C GLN A 97 11.22 2.52 18.89
N LEU A 98 11.36 2.95 17.64
CA LEU A 98 12.65 3.09 16.96
C LEU A 98 13.26 4.46 17.26
N SER A 99 14.58 4.55 17.12
CA SER A 99 15.25 5.85 17.05
C SER A 99 14.79 6.60 15.79
N GLU A 100 14.81 7.92 15.80
CA GLU A 100 14.38 8.73 14.65
C GLU A 100 15.12 8.36 13.35
N ILE A 101 16.42 8.11 13.44
CA ILE A 101 17.26 7.72 12.30
C ILE A 101 16.82 6.34 11.76
N ASP A 102 16.61 5.39 12.66
CA ASP A 102 16.13 4.05 12.29
C ASP A 102 14.71 4.08 11.72
N GLU A 103 13.86 4.96 12.25
CA GLU A 103 12.50 5.18 11.77
C GLU A 103 12.49 5.68 10.32
N ILE A 104 13.32 6.66 10.00
CA ILE A 104 13.46 7.21 8.64
C ILE A 104 13.96 6.12 7.68
N GLU A 105 14.96 5.32 8.08
CA GLU A 105 15.44 4.23 7.23
C GLU A 105 14.38 3.15 7.02
N ALA A 106 13.68 2.74 8.08
CA ALA A 106 12.62 1.74 8.00
C ALA A 106 11.46 2.23 7.12
N GLU A 107 11.09 3.51 7.24
CA GLU A 107 10.10 4.16 6.39
C GLU A 107 10.54 4.22 4.93
N ARG A 108 11.82 4.52 4.66
CA ARG A 108 12.37 4.48 3.30
C ARG A 108 12.22 3.10 2.68
N PHE A 109 12.54 2.03 3.42
CA PHE A 109 12.38 0.67 2.93
C PHE A 109 10.91 0.31 2.69
N LEU A 110 10.00 0.71 3.59
CA LEU A 110 8.57 0.48 3.43
C LEU A 110 8.00 1.23 2.22
N ASN A 111 8.41 2.48 2.02
CA ASN A 111 8.02 3.31 0.87
C ASN A 111 8.49 2.76 -0.48
N VAL A 112 9.52 1.91 -0.50
CA VAL A 112 9.92 1.14 -1.70
C VAL A 112 9.14 -0.17 -1.79
N ALA A 113 8.90 -0.84 -0.65
CA ALA A 113 8.25 -2.14 -0.62
C ALA A 113 6.77 -2.08 -1.02
N VAL A 114 6.04 -1.05 -0.58
CA VAL A 114 4.62 -0.86 -0.89
C VAL A 114 4.34 -0.72 -2.39
N PRO A 115 4.99 0.19 -3.14
CA PRO A 115 4.84 0.22 -4.60
C PRO A 115 5.44 -1.03 -5.26
N GLY A 116 6.46 -1.64 -4.67
CA GLY A 116 6.98 -2.94 -5.12
C GLY A 116 5.92 -4.05 -5.14
N ARG A 117 4.94 -3.99 -4.23
CA ARG A 117 3.82 -4.94 -4.18
C ARG A 117 2.83 -4.74 -5.33
N SER A 118 2.45 -3.50 -5.62
CA SER A 118 1.55 -3.23 -6.75
C SER A 118 2.25 -3.52 -8.08
N ILE A 119 3.50 -3.09 -8.24
CA ILE A 119 4.32 -3.37 -9.43
C ILE A 119 4.52 -4.87 -9.62
N GLY A 120 4.77 -5.64 -8.55
CA GLY A 120 4.95 -7.09 -8.65
C GLY A 120 3.74 -7.86 -9.18
N ARG A 121 2.54 -7.25 -9.20
CA ARG A 121 1.35 -7.84 -9.82
C ARG A 121 1.36 -7.77 -11.34
N LEU A 122 2.14 -6.86 -11.92
CA LEU A 122 2.23 -6.71 -13.37
C LEU A 122 2.97 -7.91 -13.98
N PRO A 123 2.62 -8.30 -15.23
CA PRO A 123 3.36 -9.34 -15.93
C PRO A 123 4.82 -8.94 -16.09
N MET A 124 5.73 -9.94 -16.11
CA MET A 124 7.19 -9.80 -16.24
C MET A 124 7.93 -9.10 -15.08
N THR A 125 7.25 -8.36 -14.22
CA THR A 125 7.85 -7.75 -13.02
C THR A 125 7.61 -8.65 -11.81
N GLY A 126 8.63 -8.82 -10.97
CA GLY A 126 8.58 -9.71 -9.81
C GLY A 126 8.57 -8.94 -8.49
N TYR A 127 8.10 -9.60 -7.43
CA TYR A 127 8.05 -9.02 -6.08
C TYR A 127 9.41 -8.97 -5.36
N LYS A 128 10.43 -9.67 -5.88
CA LYS A 128 11.68 -9.95 -5.16
C LYS A 128 12.42 -8.67 -4.72
N LEU A 129 12.86 -7.87 -5.70
CA LEU A 129 13.82 -6.79 -5.47
C LEU A 129 13.22 -5.63 -4.68
N MET A 130 11.98 -5.26 -5.00
CA MET A 130 11.35 -4.08 -4.40
C MET A 130 10.61 -4.41 -3.11
N MET A 131 9.96 -5.57 -3.02
CA MET A 131 9.11 -5.90 -1.88
C MET A 131 9.76 -6.93 -0.95
N VAL A 132 10.06 -8.15 -1.42
CA VAL A 132 10.55 -9.23 -0.55
C VAL A 132 11.89 -8.90 0.11
N ASP A 133 12.85 -8.39 -0.65
CA ASP A 133 14.19 -8.09 -0.14
C ASP A 133 14.17 -6.93 0.87
N ASN A 134 13.36 -5.89 0.62
CA ASN A 134 13.19 -4.78 1.57
C ASN A 134 12.43 -5.22 2.82
N CYS A 135 11.39 -6.06 2.68
CA CYS A 135 10.70 -6.64 3.84
C CYS A 135 11.66 -7.43 4.73
N ARG A 136 12.52 -8.26 4.12
CA ARG A 136 13.54 -9.02 4.86
C ARG A 136 14.55 -8.13 5.56
N ARG A 137 14.97 -7.03 4.93
CA ARG A 137 15.87 -6.03 5.56
C ARG A 137 15.23 -5.40 6.79
N ILE A 138 13.96 -4.98 6.68
CA ILE A 138 13.21 -4.42 7.81
C ILE A 138 13.11 -5.44 8.95
N ILE A 139 12.70 -6.68 8.65
CA ILE A 139 12.53 -7.73 9.66
C ILE A 139 13.85 -8.06 10.37
N ARG A 140 14.98 -8.11 9.65
CA ARG A 140 16.28 -8.41 10.25
C ARG A 140 16.80 -7.29 11.13
N ARG A 141 16.58 -6.04 10.72
CA ARG A 141 17.17 -4.88 11.39
C ARG A 141 16.31 -4.37 12.55
N TRP A 142 14.99 -4.42 12.40
CA TRP A 142 14.04 -3.93 13.40
C TRP A 142 12.89 -4.92 13.64
N PRO A 143 13.18 -6.13 14.15
CA PRO A 143 12.21 -7.23 14.24
C PRO A 143 10.99 -6.94 15.12
N GLU A 144 11.10 -6.02 16.08
CA GLU A 144 10.03 -5.69 17.04
C GLU A 144 9.30 -4.38 16.70
N SER A 145 9.66 -3.77 15.57
CA SER A 145 9.05 -2.53 15.11
C SER A 145 7.70 -2.75 14.45
N TRP A 146 6.89 -1.69 14.40
CA TRP A 146 5.67 -1.70 13.59
C TRP A 146 5.97 -1.93 12.10
N TYR A 147 7.12 -1.47 11.61
CA TYR A 147 7.56 -1.70 10.23
C TYR A 147 7.78 -3.18 9.94
N ALA A 148 8.36 -3.93 10.88
CA ALA A 148 8.53 -5.37 10.72
C ALA A 148 7.19 -6.09 10.73
N TYR A 149 6.24 -5.70 11.59
CA TYR A 149 4.88 -6.24 11.53
C TYR A 149 4.26 -6.01 10.16
N ARG A 150 4.41 -4.80 9.62
CA ARG A 150 3.92 -4.43 8.29
C ARG A 150 4.58 -5.22 7.17
N ALA A 151 5.89 -5.40 7.24
CA ALA A 151 6.66 -6.22 6.30
C ALA A 151 6.21 -7.68 6.33
N LYS A 152 5.97 -8.26 7.51
CA LYS A 152 5.42 -9.61 7.67
C LYS A 152 4.03 -9.73 7.07
N GLN A 153 3.13 -8.78 7.34
CA GLN A 153 1.80 -8.74 6.73
C GLN A 153 1.87 -8.67 5.19
N MET A 154 2.80 -7.88 4.64
CA MET A 154 3.00 -7.81 3.20
C MET A 154 3.42 -9.16 2.60
N LEU A 155 4.34 -9.86 3.27
CA LEU A 155 4.77 -11.21 2.87
C LEU A 155 3.62 -12.23 3.00
N ALA A 156 2.76 -12.09 4.02
CA ALA A 156 1.56 -12.89 4.20
C ALA A 156 0.57 -12.74 3.04
N ASP A 157 0.39 -11.50 2.58
CA ASP A 157 -0.54 -11.13 1.51
C ASP A 157 0.01 -11.45 0.10
N LEU A 158 1.15 -12.15 0.02
CA LEU A 158 1.75 -12.59 -1.23
C LEU A 158 1.08 -13.88 -1.72
N PRO A 159 0.75 -14.03 -3.02
CA PRO A 159 0.15 -15.27 -3.52
C PRO A 159 1.07 -16.49 -3.29
N ARG A 160 0.52 -17.63 -2.84
CA ARG A 160 1.30 -18.84 -2.52
C ARG A 160 2.24 -19.31 -3.63
N ARG A 161 1.88 -19.11 -4.90
CA ARG A 161 2.76 -19.41 -6.06
C ARG A 161 4.13 -18.72 -5.98
N PHE A 162 4.20 -17.53 -5.37
CA PHE A 162 5.43 -16.77 -5.19
C PHE A 162 6.19 -17.14 -3.91
N TRP A 163 5.54 -17.78 -2.94
CA TRP A 163 6.22 -18.23 -1.72
C TRP A 163 7.30 -19.24 -2.03
N SER A 164 6.98 -20.25 -2.86
CA SER A 164 7.95 -21.24 -3.32
C SER A 164 9.05 -20.59 -4.16
N ARG A 165 8.71 -19.62 -5.02
CA ARG A 165 9.67 -18.92 -5.88
C ARG A 165 10.69 -18.09 -5.07
N TYR A 166 10.27 -17.45 -3.99
CA TYR A 166 11.13 -16.58 -3.18
C TYR A 166 11.58 -17.20 -1.84
N LYS A 167 11.22 -18.46 -1.60
CA LYS A 167 11.51 -19.21 -0.37
C LYS A 167 11.05 -18.46 0.87
N VAL A 168 9.81 -17.96 0.84
CA VAL A 168 9.19 -17.31 2.00
C VAL A 168 8.80 -18.40 2.98
N THR A 169 9.29 -18.32 4.22
CA THR A 169 8.97 -19.28 5.28
C THR A 169 7.76 -18.83 6.08
N GLU A 170 7.08 -19.75 6.77
CA GLU A 170 5.95 -19.41 7.63
C GLU A 170 6.38 -18.53 8.82
N GLU A 171 7.61 -18.69 9.31
CA GLU A 171 8.20 -17.84 10.36
C GLU A 171 8.38 -16.37 9.93
N GLU A 172 8.73 -16.15 8.65
CA GLU A 172 8.82 -14.80 8.07
C GLU A 172 7.45 -14.12 8.00
N VAL A 173 6.38 -14.90 7.93
CA VAL A 173 5.01 -14.43 7.78
C VAL A 173 4.29 -14.33 9.14
N ASP A 174 4.75 -15.08 10.14
CA ASP A 174 4.10 -15.17 11.44
C ASP A 174 4.08 -13.83 12.19
N THR A 175 2.87 -13.30 12.38
CA THR A 175 2.57 -12.06 13.11
C THR A 175 2.14 -12.29 14.56
N THR A 176 2.03 -13.54 15.01
CA THR A 176 1.57 -13.86 16.38
C THR A 176 2.50 -13.31 17.46
N MET A 177 3.75 -13.00 17.12
CA MET A 177 4.69 -12.44 18.08
C MET A 177 4.32 -11.03 18.58
N TYR A 178 3.51 -10.27 17.84
CA TYR A 178 3.13 -8.89 18.17
C TYR A 178 1.83 -8.77 18.98
N THR A 179 1.09 -9.88 19.14
CA THR A 179 -0.15 -9.90 19.95
C THR A 179 0.12 -10.09 21.43
N LYS A 180 1.37 -10.33 21.82
CA LYS A 180 1.79 -10.55 23.22
C LYS A 180 2.68 -9.40 23.69
N PRO A 181 2.48 -8.89 24.92
CA PRO A 181 3.36 -7.88 25.49
C PRO A 181 4.77 -8.44 25.69
N ARG A 182 5.80 -7.64 25.36
CA ARG A 182 7.23 -7.98 25.54
C ARG A 182 7.98 -6.83 26.22
N LYS A 183 9.20 -7.13 26.70
CA LYS A 183 10.09 -6.14 27.31
C LYS A 183 10.30 -4.97 26.31
N ASP A 184 10.14 -3.74 26.79
CA ASP A 184 10.36 -2.50 26.02
C ASP A 184 9.38 -2.21 24.87
N THR A 185 8.24 -2.93 24.81
CA THR A 185 7.17 -2.67 23.82
C THR A 185 6.03 -1.82 24.40
N LYS A 186 5.48 -0.91 23.58
CA LYS A 186 4.31 -0.08 23.92
C LYS A 186 3.07 -0.60 23.19
N PRO A 187 1.86 -0.48 23.78
CA PRO A 187 0.62 -0.86 23.12
C PRO A 187 0.24 0.17 22.06
N PHE A 188 -0.15 -0.33 20.90
CA PHE A 188 -0.66 0.42 19.77
C PHE A 188 -2.00 -0.17 19.34
N THR A 189 -2.95 0.68 18.99
CA THR A 189 -4.25 0.24 18.45
C THR A 189 -4.26 0.30 16.93
N PHE A 190 -4.75 -0.78 16.33
CA PHE A 190 -5.03 -0.84 14.91
C PHE A 190 -6.55 -0.75 14.69
N LYS A 191 -6.99 0.25 13.92
CA LYS A 191 -8.29 0.19 13.26
C LYS A 191 -8.06 -0.53 11.94
N GLU A 192 -8.18 -1.85 11.95
CA GLU A 192 -8.14 -2.62 10.71
C GLU A 192 -9.45 -2.35 9.96
N SER A 193 -9.41 -1.43 8.98
CA SER A 193 -10.53 -1.24 8.05
C SER A 193 -10.56 -2.45 7.12
N ARG A 194 -11.27 -3.50 7.55
CA ARG A 194 -11.62 -4.65 6.72
C ARG A 194 -12.67 -4.26 5.68
#